data_AF-A0A3R9XQV6-F1
#
_entry.id   AF-A0A3R9XQV6-F1
#
_cell.length_a   1.000
_cell.length_b   1.000
_cell.length_c   1.000
_cell.angle_alpha   90.00
_cell.angle_beta   90.00
_cell.angle_gamma   90.00
#
_symmetry.space_group_name_H-M   'P 1'
#
loop_
_entity.id
_entity.type
_entity.pdbx_description
1 polymer ?
#
loop_
_entity_poly.entity_id
_entity_poly.type
_entity_poly.pdbx_seq_one_letter_code
_entity_poly.pdbx_strand_id
1 'polypeptide(L)'
;MIVFIGLAVLVVGLTSVVTCAVHVAAAVRMRSAAPLLHPWVFVQAAVVALFCAGLAFLSGHMTGFDPTDPSSLCNGRVSRMFRDPSVPESRLVTRSVVPVSVVCEEYPGDPDATEQVPGWVNPVVFAGGGLGLGAAGLAPFAGALRRRLCRPGQGAA
;
A
#
# COMPACT_ATOMS: atom_id res chain seq x y z
N MET A 1 6.20 19.60 -14.87
CA MET A 1 7.04 18.92 -13.84
C MET A 1 6.33 17.69 -13.26
N ILE A 2 5.10 17.82 -12.75
CA ILE A 2 4.31 16.71 -12.18
C ILE A 2 4.16 15.51 -13.14
N VAL A 3 3.87 15.76 -14.41
CA VAL A 3 3.72 14.70 -15.43
C VAL A 3 5.02 13.91 -15.64
N PHE A 4 6.18 14.58 -15.66
CA PHE A 4 7.48 13.93 -15.84
C PHE A 4 7.88 13.11 -14.61
N ILE A 5 7.61 13.62 -13.41
CA ILE A 5 7.85 12.89 -12.15
C ILE A 5 6.94 11.65 -12.09
N GLY A 6 5.65 11.82 -12.41
CA GLY A 6 4.69 10.71 -12.44
C GLY A 6 5.08 9.61 -13.43
N LEU A 7 5.49 9.99 -14.65
CA LEU A 7 5.95 9.04 -15.66
C LEU A 7 7.21 8.29 -15.21
N ALA A 8 8.19 8.99 -14.63
CA ALA A 8 9.41 8.36 -14.11
C ALA A 8 9.09 7.36 -13.00
N VAL A 9 8.23 7.73 -12.04
CA VAL A 9 7.78 6.83 -10.95
C VAL A 9 7.05 5.61 -11.51
N LEU A 10 6.19 5.80 -12.51
CA LEU A 10 5.47 4.71 -13.17
C LEU A 10 6.43 3.73 -13.84
N VAL A 11 7.40 4.23 -14.62
CA VAL A 11 8.39 3.40 -15.32
C VAL A 11 9.24 2.63 -14.32
N VAL A 12 9.75 3.29 -13.27
CA VAL A 12 10.55 2.64 -12.22
C VAL A 12 9.74 1.59 -11.46
N GLY A 13 8.48 1.89 -11.13
CA GLY A 13 7.59 0.96 -10.46
C GLY A 13 7.33 -0.29 -11.29
N LEU A 14 6.89 -0.13 -12.54
CA LEU A 14 6.61 -1.24 -13.45
C LEU A 14 7.84 -2.09 -13.77
N THR A 15 8.99 -1.46 -14.03
CA THR A 15 10.24 -2.20 -14.28
C THR A 15 10.69 -2.99 -13.05
N SER A 16 10.49 -2.45 -11.84
CA SER A 16 10.79 -3.15 -10.59
C SER A 16 9.86 -4.36 -10.40
N VAL A 17 8.57 -4.23 -10.71
CA VAL A 17 7.59 -5.35 -10.68
C VAL A 17 8.04 -6.48 -11.59
N VAL A 18 8.35 -6.16 -12.86
CA VAL A 18 8.79 -7.16 -13.84
C VAL A 18 10.08 -7.84 -13.38
N THR A 19 11.05 -7.06 -12.87
CA THR A 19 12.34 -7.61 -12.45
C THR A 19 12.19 -8.52 -11.22
N CYS A 20 11.37 -8.14 -10.24
CA CYS A 20 11.04 -9.00 -9.11
C CYS A 20 10.37 -10.30 -9.56
N ALA A 21 9.40 -10.23 -10.47
CA ALA A 21 8.71 -11.41 -10.99
C ALA A 21 9.69 -12.39 -11.69
N VAL A 22 10.65 -11.86 -12.47
CA VAL A 22 11.70 -12.67 -13.10
C VAL A 22 12.57 -13.38 -12.05
N HIS A 23 12.98 -12.68 -10.98
CA HIS A 23 13.80 -13.29 -9.92
C HIS A 23 13.03 -14.35 -9.12
N VAL A 24 11.73 -14.14 -8.88
CA VAL A 24 10.85 -15.14 -8.27
C VAL A 24 10.71 -16.36 -9.18
N ALA A 25 10.44 -16.16 -10.47
CA ALA A 25 10.35 -17.26 -11.44
C ALA A 25 11.66 -18.05 -11.55
N ALA A 26 12.81 -17.34 -11.54
CA ALA A 26 14.13 -17.96 -11.53
C ALA A 26 14.37 -18.76 -10.25
N ALA A 27 13.99 -18.24 -9.09
CA ALA A 27 14.10 -18.93 -7.80
C ALA A 27 13.23 -20.20 -7.74
N VAL A 28 12.00 -20.13 -8.25
CA VAL A 28 11.10 -21.29 -8.37
C VAL A 28 11.69 -22.34 -9.32
N ARG A 29 12.18 -21.90 -10.48
CA ARG A 29 12.78 -22.80 -11.49
C ARG A 29 14.05 -23.48 -10.97
N MET A 30 14.89 -22.76 -10.24
CA MET A 30 16.12 -23.30 -9.64
C MET A 30 15.89 -24.00 -8.30
N ARG A 31 14.67 -23.95 -7.75
CA ARG A 31 14.32 -24.42 -6.40
C ARG A 31 15.30 -23.90 -5.34
N SER A 32 15.74 -22.64 -5.49
CA SER A 32 16.76 -22.01 -4.66
C SER A 32 16.41 -20.56 -4.36
N ALA A 33 16.58 -20.16 -3.10
CA ALA A 33 16.39 -18.77 -2.67
C ALA A 33 17.57 -17.86 -3.02
N ALA A 34 18.69 -18.40 -3.52
CA ALA A 34 19.88 -17.63 -3.85
C ALA A 34 19.64 -16.40 -4.76
N PRO A 35 18.75 -16.44 -5.78
CA PRO A 35 18.44 -15.28 -6.61
C PRO A 35 17.68 -14.18 -5.85
N LEU A 36 16.88 -14.55 -4.85
CA LEU A 36 16.08 -13.61 -4.05
C LEU A 36 16.91 -12.90 -2.98
N LEU A 37 18.04 -13.48 -2.59
CA LEU A 37 18.91 -12.95 -1.53
C LEU A 37 19.93 -11.92 -2.06
N HIS A 38 19.75 -11.42 -3.27
CA HIS A 38 20.58 -10.35 -3.80
C HIS A 38 20.13 -9.00 -3.24
N PRO A 39 21.03 -8.11 -2.75
CA PRO A 39 20.66 -6.82 -2.16
C PRO A 39 19.79 -5.97 -3.10
N TRP A 40 20.06 -6.03 -4.40
CA TRP A 40 19.25 -5.36 -5.41
C TRP A 40 17.79 -5.83 -5.45
N VAL A 41 17.53 -7.12 -5.22
CA VAL A 41 16.16 -7.66 -5.21
C VAL A 41 15.38 -7.16 -4.01
N PHE A 42 16.03 -6.95 -2.86
CA PHE A 42 15.41 -6.29 -1.71
C PHE A 42 15.06 -4.83 -1.99
N VAL A 43 15.94 -4.08 -2.67
CA VAL A 43 15.63 -2.71 -3.11
C VAL A 43 14.45 -2.71 -4.07
N GLN A 44 14.42 -3.61 -5.04
CA GLN A 44 13.29 -3.73 -5.97
C GLN A 44 12.00 -4.14 -5.27
N ALA A 45 12.05 -5.07 -4.33
CA ALA A 45 10.89 -5.46 -3.53
C ALA A 45 10.37 -4.27 -2.71
N ALA A 46 11.25 -3.44 -2.16
CA ALA A 46 10.88 -2.22 -1.45
C ALA A 46 10.17 -1.22 -2.38
N VAL A 47 10.74 -0.99 -3.57
CA VAL A 47 10.16 -0.11 -4.59
C VAL A 47 8.80 -0.62 -5.05
N VAL A 48 8.65 -1.92 -5.30
CA VAL A 48 7.36 -2.53 -5.67
C VAL A 48 6.31 -2.34 -4.57
N ALA A 49 6.66 -2.63 -3.33
CA ALA A 49 5.73 -2.51 -2.21
C ALA A 49 5.28 -1.05 -1.99
N LEU A 50 6.21 -0.09 -2.07
CA LEU A 50 5.90 1.34 -1.99
C LEU A 50 5.10 1.84 -3.20
N PHE A 51 5.40 1.33 -4.40
CA PHE A 51 4.66 1.67 -5.61
C PHE A 51 3.19 1.19 -5.51
N CYS A 52 2.96 -0.04 -5.06
CA CYS A 52 1.61 -0.56 -4.81
C CYS A 52 0.86 0.25 -3.74
N ALA A 53 1.52 0.59 -2.61
CA ALA A 53 0.94 1.44 -1.57
C ALA A 53 0.60 2.84 -2.12
N GLY A 54 1.50 3.43 -2.90
CA GLY A 54 1.30 4.74 -3.54
C GLY A 54 0.14 4.73 -4.53
N LEU A 55 0.00 3.68 -5.36
CA LEU A 55 -1.13 3.53 -6.28
C LEU A 55 -2.46 3.37 -5.52
N ALA A 56 -2.49 2.56 -4.46
CA ALA A 56 -3.68 2.38 -3.62
C ALA A 56 -4.09 3.69 -2.93
N PHE A 57 -3.11 4.44 -2.41
CA PHE A 57 -3.35 5.75 -1.83
C PHE A 57 -3.87 6.75 -2.87
N LEU A 58 -3.25 6.80 -4.06
CA LEU A 58 -3.66 7.69 -5.14
C LEU A 58 -5.05 7.35 -5.67
N SER A 59 -5.40 6.06 -5.79
CA SER A 59 -6.75 5.67 -6.17
C SER A 59 -7.78 6.11 -5.13
N GLY A 60 -7.47 5.95 -3.83
CA GLY A 60 -8.31 6.47 -2.74
C GLY A 60 -8.50 7.98 -2.83
N HIS A 61 -7.40 8.72 -3.08
CA HIS A 61 -7.46 10.17 -3.22
C HIS A 61 -8.29 10.63 -4.43
N MET A 62 -8.15 9.96 -5.57
CA MET A 62 -8.93 10.24 -6.78
C MET A 62 -10.42 9.91 -6.61
N THR A 63 -10.78 8.97 -5.74
CA THR A 63 -12.17 8.70 -5.35
C THR A 63 -12.72 9.69 -4.32
N GLY A 64 -11.97 10.74 -4.01
CA GLY A 64 -12.40 11.86 -3.17
C GLY A 64 -11.83 11.86 -1.76
N PHE A 65 -11.12 10.82 -1.32
CA PHE A 65 -10.55 10.76 0.03
C PHE A 65 -9.55 11.91 0.27
N ASP A 66 -9.89 12.82 1.17
CA ASP A 66 -9.00 13.86 1.68
C ASP A 66 -8.61 13.52 3.13
N PRO A 67 -7.35 13.12 3.38
CA PRO A 67 -6.89 12.80 4.74
C PRO A 67 -6.87 14.03 5.66
N THR A 68 -6.92 15.25 5.13
CA THR A 68 -6.89 16.49 5.92
C THR A 68 -8.27 16.95 6.37
N ASP A 69 -9.34 16.55 5.68
CA ASP A 69 -10.73 16.82 6.08
C ASP A 69 -11.68 15.69 5.63
N PRO A 70 -11.68 14.54 6.31
CA PRO A 70 -12.55 13.40 5.96
C PRO A 70 -14.04 13.74 6.08
N SER A 71 -14.37 14.76 6.90
CA SER A 71 -15.75 15.20 7.12
C SER A 71 -16.34 16.03 5.98
N SER A 72 -15.49 16.54 5.09
CA SER A 72 -15.92 17.31 3.91
C SER A 72 -16.60 16.45 2.83
N LEU A 73 -16.41 15.13 2.90
CA LEU A 73 -16.93 14.18 1.91
C LEU A 73 -18.30 13.63 2.27
N CYS A 74 -18.54 13.27 3.54
CA CYS A 74 -19.87 12.82 3.97
C CYS A 74 -20.89 13.94 3.93
N ASN A 75 -20.50 15.15 4.35
CA ASN A 75 -21.40 16.30 4.39
C ASN A 75 -21.34 17.14 3.11
N GLY A 76 -20.47 16.84 2.15
CA GLY A 76 -20.22 17.68 0.97
C GLY A 76 -19.69 19.08 1.33
N ARG A 77 -18.76 19.61 0.52
CA ARG A 77 -18.30 21.02 0.67
C ARG A 77 -19.46 22.03 0.58
N VAL A 78 -20.54 21.68 -0.11
CA VAL A 78 -21.70 22.56 -0.37
C VAL A 78 -22.67 22.59 0.83
N SER A 79 -22.89 21.48 1.54
CA SER A 79 -23.86 21.43 2.65
C SER A 79 -23.35 22.09 3.94
N ARG A 80 -22.03 22.35 4.06
CA ARG A 80 -21.52 23.27 5.11
C ARG A 80 -21.91 24.73 4.85
N MET A 81 -22.08 25.13 3.60
CA MET A 81 -22.42 26.51 3.22
C MET A 81 -23.94 26.73 3.25
N PHE A 82 -24.71 25.70 2.90
CA PHE A 82 -26.17 25.65 3.04
C PHE A 82 -26.54 24.68 4.17
N ARG A 83 -26.41 25.17 5.40
CA ARG A 83 -26.77 24.41 6.60
C ARG A 83 -28.29 24.34 6.71
N ASP A 84 -28.90 23.37 6.02
CA ASP A 84 -30.31 23.05 6.15
C ASP A 84 -30.49 22.13 7.39
N PRO A 85 -31.10 22.62 8.48
CA PRO A 85 -31.25 21.85 9.72
C PRO A 85 -32.22 20.66 9.58
N SER A 86 -32.84 20.48 8.41
CA SER A 86 -33.73 19.35 8.10
C SER A 86 -33.01 18.11 7.57
N VAL A 87 -31.73 18.22 7.18
CA VAL A 87 -30.94 17.11 6.63
C VAL A 87 -30.10 16.47 7.76
N PRO A 88 -30.22 15.14 8.00
CA PRO A 88 -29.40 14.47 9.01
C PRO A 88 -27.91 14.59 8.68
N GLU A 89 -27.09 15.08 9.62
CA GLU A 89 -25.63 15.10 9.45
C GLU A 89 -25.11 13.66 9.39
N SER A 90 -24.52 13.27 8.25
CA SER A 90 -23.97 11.93 8.10
C SER A 90 -22.73 11.79 8.99
N ARG A 91 -22.74 10.77 9.85
CA ARG A 91 -21.68 10.51 10.83
C ARG A 91 -20.55 9.73 10.18
N LEU A 92 -19.33 10.18 10.47
CA LEU A 92 -18.11 9.47 10.14
C LEU A 92 -17.92 8.33 11.15
N VAL A 93 -18.15 7.11 10.72
CA VAL A 93 -17.85 5.93 11.52
C VAL A 93 -16.56 5.31 11.00
N THR A 94 -15.52 5.31 11.84
CA THR A 94 -14.28 4.60 11.56
C THR A 94 -14.46 3.13 11.95
N ARG A 95 -14.56 2.21 10.98
CA ARG A 95 -14.47 0.79 11.31
C ARG A 95 -13.06 0.46 11.80
N SER A 96 -12.99 -0.10 13.01
CA SER A 96 -11.76 -0.46 13.68
C SER A 96 -11.14 -1.73 13.10
N VAL A 97 -9.93 -1.58 12.54
CA VAL A 97 -8.65 -2.29 12.85
C VAL A 97 -7.50 -1.46 12.25
N VAL A 98 -7.78 -0.63 11.23
CA VAL A 98 -6.80 0.23 10.55
C VAL A 98 -7.47 1.61 10.27
N PRO A 99 -6.83 2.78 10.44
CA PRO A 99 -7.52 4.04 10.78
C PRO A 99 -8.17 4.86 9.65
N VAL A 100 -8.64 4.25 8.54
CA VAL A 100 -8.93 5.04 7.31
C VAL A 100 -10.22 4.64 6.56
N SER A 101 -10.97 3.62 6.98
CA SER A 101 -12.29 3.37 6.38
C SER A 101 -13.30 4.37 6.96
N VAL A 102 -13.62 5.38 6.17
CA VAL A 102 -14.65 6.36 6.49
C VAL A 102 -15.97 5.87 5.90
N VAL A 103 -16.94 5.58 6.78
CA VAL A 103 -18.31 5.28 6.39
C VAL A 103 -19.15 6.52 6.66
N CYS A 104 -19.96 6.93 5.69
CA CYS A 104 -20.99 7.95 5.89
C CYS A 104 -22.30 7.24 6.24
N GLU A 105 -22.66 7.27 7.53
CA GLU A 105 -23.97 6.76 7.98
C GLU A 105 -24.93 7.95 8.15
N GLU A 106 -26.09 7.92 7.49
CA GLU A 106 -27.13 8.94 7.67
C GLU A 106 -27.89 8.74 9.00
N TYR A 107 -27.93 7.50 9.49
CA TYR A 107 -28.43 7.12 10.82
C TYR A 107 -27.64 5.91 11.37
N PRO A 108 -27.59 5.72 12.70
CA PRO A 108 -26.80 4.63 13.29
C PRO A 108 -27.26 3.26 12.79
N GLY A 109 -26.38 2.53 12.11
CA GLY A 109 -26.69 1.20 11.58
C GLY A 109 -27.41 1.19 10.22
N ASP A 110 -27.28 2.26 9.46
CA ASP A 110 -27.76 2.37 8.08
C ASP A 110 -27.19 1.24 7.19
N PRO A 111 -28.04 0.36 6.60
CA PRO A 111 -27.59 -0.68 5.69
C PRO A 111 -27.10 -0.16 4.33
N ASP A 112 -27.50 1.07 3.95
CA ASP A 112 -27.11 1.72 2.70
C ASP A 112 -25.88 2.63 2.87
N ALA A 113 -25.24 2.57 4.05
CA ALA A 113 -24.06 3.36 4.34
C ALA A 113 -22.95 3.11 3.31
N THR A 114 -22.55 4.18 2.63
CA THR A 114 -21.58 4.10 1.53
C THR A 114 -20.15 4.18 2.09
N GLU A 115 -19.35 3.16 1.79
CA GLU A 115 -17.93 3.14 2.15
C GLU A 115 -17.17 4.07 1.17
N GLN A 116 -16.61 5.17 1.67
CA GLN A 116 -15.89 6.14 0.83
C GLN A 116 -14.51 5.67 0.41
N VAL A 117 -13.86 4.88 1.27
CA VAL A 117 -12.57 4.26 0.97
C VAL A 117 -12.78 2.77 0.94
N PRO A 118 -12.61 2.10 -0.21
CA PRO A 118 -12.75 0.66 -0.27
C PRO A 118 -11.90 -0.01 0.81
N GLY A 119 -12.47 -0.93 1.58
CA GLY A 119 -11.79 -1.56 2.72
C GLY A 119 -10.43 -2.22 2.41
N TRP A 120 -10.10 -2.44 1.13
CA TRP A 120 -8.81 -2.96 0.69
C TRP A 120 -7.67 -1.93 0.65
N VAL A 121 -7.97 -0.63 0.51
CA VAL A 121 -6.93 0.42 0.35
C VAL A 121 -6.04 0.47 1.59
N ASN A 122 -6.65 0.44 2.76
CA ASN A 122 -5.97 0.57 4.03
C ASN A 122 -4.98 -0.58 4.31
N PRO A 123 -5.37 -1.86 4.26
CA PRO A 123 -4.41 -2.96 4.42
C PRO A 123 -3.33 -2.94 3.34
N VAL A 124 -3.62 -2.51 2.11
CA VAL A 124 -2.61 -2.41 1.04
C VAL A 124 -1.58 -1.33 1.33
N VAL A 125 -1.99 -0.16 1.82
CA VAL A 125 -1.06 0.93 2.16
C VAL A 125 -0.18 0.55 3.35
N PHE A 126 -0.77 -0.01 4.42
CA PHE A 126 0.00 -0.40 5.61
C PHE A 126 0.90 -1.60 5.36
N ALA A 127 0.40 -2.65 4.69
CA ALA A 127 1.21 -3.81 4.35
C ALA A 127 2.30 -3.45 3.34
N GLY A 128 1.96 -2.68 2.29
CA GLY A 128 2.92 -2.22 1.29
C GLY A 128 3.99 -1.31 1.89
N GLY A 129 3.61 -0.36 2.76
CA GLY A 129 4.56 0.49 3.48
C GLY A 129 5.47 -0.30 4.42
N GLY A 130 4.90 -1.21 5.22
CA GLY A 130 5.66 -2.06 6.13
C GLY A 130 6.64 -2.99 5.40
N LEU A 131 6.18 -3.64 4.32
CA LEU A 131 7.03 -4.47 3.46
C LEU A 131 8.11 -3.63 2.77
N GLY A 132 7.77 -2.43 2.32
CA GLY A 132 8.69 -1.48 1.73
C GLY A 132 9.86 -1.14 2.66
N LEU A 133 9.53 -0.71 3.88
CA LEU A 133 10.51 -0.37 4.91
C LEU A 133 11.32 -1.60 5.36
N GLY A 134 10.66 -2.74 5.55
CA GLY A 134 11.31 -3.99 5.92
C GLY A 134 12.32 -4.45 4.86
N ALA A 135 11.93 -4.45 3.58
CA ALA A 135 12.79 -4.84 2.48
C ALA A 135 13.98 -3.87 2.32
N ALA A 136 13.73 -2.56 2.42
CA ALA A 136 14.79 -1.56 2.39
C ALA A 136 15.79 -1.73 3.55
N GLY A 137 15.29 -1.98 4.77
CA GLY A 137 16.12 -2.23 5.95
C GLY A 137 16.94 -3.52 5.87
N LEU A 138 16.43 -4.56 5.18
CA LEU A 138 17.12 -5.83 4.98
C LEU A 138 18.14 -5.81 3.83
N ALA A 139 18.03 -4.88 2.88
CA ALA A 139 18.94 -4.75 1.74
C ALA A 139 20.44 -4.74 2.12
N PRO A 140 20.92 -3.96 3.12
CA PRO A 140 22.33 -4.00 3.52
C PRO A 140 22.76 -5.34 4.13
N PHE A 141 21.82 -6.11 4.69
CA PHE A 141 22.09 -7.41 5.33
C PHE A 141 21.93 -8.60 4.37
N ALA A 142 21.51 -8.37 3.12
CA ALA A 142 21.26 -9.41 2.13
C ALA A 142 22.47 -10.35 1.91
N GLY A 143 23.69 -9.80 1.93
CA GLY A 143 24.92 -10.60 1.81
C GLY A 143 25.15 -11.54 3.00
N ALA A 144 24.84 -11.10 4.22
CA ALA A 144 24.93 -11.94 5.42
C ALA A 144 23.83 -13.02 5.42
N LEU A 145 22.61 -12.67 5.00
CA LEU A 145 21.49 -13.60 4.85
C LEU A 145 21.80 -14.68 3.81
N ARG A 146 22.32 -14.30 2.63
CA ARG A 146 22.75 -15.23 1.58
C ARG A 146 23.79 -16.23 2.09
N ARG A 147 24.80 -15.75 2.83
CA ARG A 147 25.85 -16.62 3.39
C ARG A 147 25.33 -17.59 4.45
N ARG A 148 24.29 -17.22 5.22
CA ARG A 148 23.69 -18.10 6.24
C ARG A 148 22.73 -19.12 5.64
N LEU A 149 21.89 -18.69 4.71
CA LEU A 149 20.81 -19.51 4.15
C LEU A 149 21.25 -20.40 2.98
N CYS A 150 22.33 -20.03 2.28
CA CYS A 150 22.84 -20.79 1.13
C CYS A 150 24.18 -21.49 1.41
N ARG A 151 24.67 -21.51 2.65
CA ARG A 151 25.81 -22.36 3.00
C ARG A 151 25.31 -23.81 3.11
N PRO A 152 25.93 -24.79 2.40
CA PRO A 152 25.75 -26.20 2.73
C PRO A 152 26.25 -26.41 4.16
N GLY A 153 25.51 -27.16 4.97
CA GLY A 153 25.78 -27.31 6.40
C GLY A 153 27.22 -27.75 6.70
N GLN A 154 27.91 -26.95 7.51
CA GLN A 154 28.90 -27.50 8.46
C GLN A 154 28.09 -28.18 9.57
N GLY A 155 27.66 -29.43 9.34
CA GLY A 155 26.81 -30.15 10.28
C GLY A 155 26.60 -31.64 9.96
N ALA A 156 27.45 -32.22 9.12
CA ALA A 156 27.53 -33.68 8.93
C ALA A 156 29.00 -34.03 8.81
N ALA A 157 29.69 -34.02 9.95
CA ALA A 157 30.98 -34.68 10.16
C ALA A 157 30.75 -35.73 11.25
#